data_AF-A0A953M4A9-F1
#
_entry.id   AF-A0A953M4A9-F1
#
_cell.length_a   1.000
_cell.length_b   1.000
_cell.length_c   1.000
_cell.angle_alpha   90.00
_cell.angle_beta   90.00
_cell.angle_gamma   90.00
#
_symmetry.space_group_name_H-M   'P 1'
#
loop_
_entity.id
_entity.type
_entity.pdbx_description
1 polymer ?
#
loop_
_entity_poly.entity_id
_entity_poly.type
_entity_poly.pdbx_seq_one_letter_code
_entity_poly.pdbx_strand_id
1 'polypeptide(L)'
;TSGITKVLSLTGGATAMDFAMIDKAPEEKERGITISISHVEYETENRHYAHVDCPGHADYVKNMITGAAQMDGAILVVAADDGPMSQTREHILLARQVNVPAMVVYLNKVDMVDDEELLDLVEMELRELLTKYNFPGDDIPIIRGSALAAMEDRDPEIGANSILELMKAVDDYIPTPKRDLDKDFLMPIEDVFTITGRGTVVTGRIDQGVVKVQDKVELVGITETRSTVCTGVEMFRKLMEEGQAGDNVGLLLRGIERTDVERGMVVAKPGSITPHTKFEGEVYVLTKEEGGRHTPFFTGYRPQFYFRTTDVTGSLNLPDGVEMVMPGDNITITAELIAPIAMDKELRFAIR
;
A
#
# COMPACT_ATOMS: atom_id res chain seq x y z
N THR A 1 6.31 14.57 -0.77
CA THR A 1 5.60 14.68 0.53
C THR A 1 5.71 16.05 1.18
N SER A 2 6.90 16.58 1.50
CA SER A 2 7.04 17.89 2.19
C SER A 2 6.41 19.08 1.47
N GLY A 3 6.52 19.17 0.14
CA GLY A 3 5.88 20.25 -0.63
C GLY A 3 4.34 20.25 -0.48
N ILE A 4 3.73 19.07 -0.50
CA ILE A 4 2.27 18.89 -0.33
C ILE A 4 1.84 19.35 1.07
N THR A 5 2.50 18.85 2.12
CA THR A 5 2.13 19.21 3.50
C THR A 5 2.32 20.70 3.78
N LYS A 6 3.40 21.32 3.26
CA LYS A 6 3.62 22.76 3.39
C LYS A 6 2.49 23.54 2.71
N VAL A 7 2.22 23.27 1.43
CA VAL A 7 1.22 24.03 0.66
C VAL A 7 -0.19 23.85 1.22
N LEU A 8 -0.59 22.62 1.58
CA LEU A 8 -1.90 22.36 2.16
C LEU A 8 -2.04 22.88 3.61
N SER A 9 -0.94 23.07 4.34
CA SER A 9 -1.02 23.70 5.67
C SER A 9 -1.45 25.16 5.61
N LEU A 10 -1.18 25.86 4.50
CA LEU A 10 -1.57 27.26 4.31
C LEU A 10 -3.09 27.42 4.17
N THR A 11 -3.79 26.38 3.71
CA THR A 11 -5.24 26.33 3.58
C THR A 11 -5.92 25.63 4.76
N GLY A 12 -5.14 25.18 5.76
CA GLY A 12 -5.63 24.51 6.96
C GLY A 12 -5.83 23.00 6.81
N GLY A 13 -5.58 22.42 5.63
CA GLY A 13 -5.77 21.00 5.33
C GLY A 13 -4.58 20.10 5.68
N ALA A 14 -3.52 20.62 6.30
CA ALA A 14 -2.41 19.79 6.75
C ALA A 14 -1.67 20.44 7.93
N THR A 15 -0.93 19.62 8.68
CA THR A 15 0.15 20.13 9.52
C THR A 15 1.43 20.15 8.69
N ALA A 16 2.10 21.30 8.58
CA ALA A 16 3.36 21.40 7.85
C ALA A 16 4.39 20.41 8.44
N MET A 17 4.98 19.58 7.59
CA MET A 17 6.04 18.65 7.99
C MET A 17 7.30 18.94 7.20
N ASP A 18 8.37 19.30 7.90
CA ASP A 18 9.69 19.48 7.29
C ASP A 18 10.25 18.13 6.79
N PHE A 19 11.11 18.18 5.77
CA PHE A 19 11.79 17.01 5.21
C PHE A 19 12.45 16.14 6.30
N ALA A 20 13.09 16.77 7.30
CA ALA A 20 13.73 16.11 8.43
C ALA A 20 12.78 15.44 9.44
N MET A 21 11.47 15.67 9.32
CA MET A 21 10.42 15.01 10.09
C MET A 21 9.81 13.81 9.37
N ILE A 22 10.05 13.67 8.06
CA ILE A 22 9.59 12.54 7.24
C ILE A 22 10.66 11.44 7.27
N ASP A 23 11.90 11.80 6.96
CA ASP A 23 13.09 10.94 7.09
C ASP A 23 13.58 10.96 8.55
N LYS A 24 12.97 10.12 9.39
CA LYS A 24 13.20 10.12 10.85
C LYS A 24 14.42 9.29 11.26
N ALA A 25 14.81 8.29 10.48
CA ALA A 25 15.88 7.38 10.88
C ALA A 25 17.25 8.09 10.78
N PRO A 26 18.17 7.87 11.74
CA PRO A 26 19.51 8.46 11.69
C PRO A 26 20.25 8.13 10.38
N GLU A 27 20.02 6.92 9.85
CA GLU A 27 20.63 6.45 8.60
C GLU A 27 20.03 7.11 7.35
N GLU A 28 18.74 7.49 7.38
CA GLU A 28 18.09 8.26 6.30
C GLU A 28 18.66 9.68 6.22
N LYS A 29 18.88 10.31 7.38
CA LYS A 29 19.45 11.67 7.47
C LYS A 29 20.89 11.75 7.01
N GLU A 30 21.70 10.71 7.27
CA GLU A 30 23.09 10.66 6.81
C GLU A 30 23.22 10.40 5.31
N ARG A 31 22.30 9.61 4.73
CA ARG A 31 22.37 9.19 3.32
C ARG A 31 21.50 10.03 2.38
N GLY A 32 20.55 10.81 2.89
CA GLY A 32 19.61 11.60 2.10
C GLY A 32 18.64 10.76 1.26
N ILE A 33 18.37 9.51 1.69
CA ILE A 33 17.45 8.59 1.04
C ILE A 33 16.44 8.07 2.07
N THR A 34 15.17 7.96 1.68
CA THR A 34 14.13 7.30 2.47
C THR A 34 14.40 5.79 2.51
N ILE A 35 14.31 5.18 3.69
CA ILE A 35 14.60 3.76 3.96
C ILE A 35 13.35 3.05 4.51
N SER A 36 12.65 3.73 5.42
CA SER A 36 11.45 3.29 6.11
C SER A 36 10.21 4.00 5.55
N ILE A 37 9.11 3.26 5.48
CA ILE A 37 7.83 3.82 5.04
C ILE A 37 7.37 4.86 6.07
N SER A 38 7.09 6.07 5.61
CA SER A 38 6.49 7.11 6.46
C SER A 38 5.03 7.31 6.10
N HIS A 39 4.19 7.39 7.12
CA HIS A 39 2.76 7.72 6.98
C HIS A 39 2.56 9.18 7.32
N VAL A 40 2.00 9.93 6.38
CA VAL A 40 1.69 11.36 6.52
C VAL A 40 0.23 11.57 6.18
N GLU A 41 -0.45 12.40 6.95
CA GLU A 41 -1.87 12.71 6.74
C GLU A 41 -2.03 14.16 6.28
N TYR A 42 -2.92 14.36 5.33
CA TYR A 42 -3.36 15.67 4.85
C TYR A 42 -4.74 15.56 4.21
N GLU A 43 -5.43 16.67 4.04
CA GLU A 43 -6.76 16.75 3.44
C GLU A 43 -6.83 17.87 2.39
N THR A 44 -7.67 17.65 1.39
CA THR A 44 -8.16 18.69 0.49
C THR A 44 -9.59 19.05 0.90
N GLU A 45 -10.21 20.00 0.21
CA GLU A 45 -11.64 20.30 0.42
C GLU A 45 -12.55 19.09 0.15
N ASN A 46 -12.09 18.12 -0.65
CA ASN A 46 -12.88 16.98 -1.10
C ASN A 46 -12.62 15.69 -0.31
N ARG A 47 -11.38 15.46 0.14
CA ARG A 47 -10.94 14.15 0.64
C ARG A 47 -9.89 14.26 1.74
N HIS A 48 -9.87 13.24 2.60
CA HIS A 48 -8.80 12.99 3.56
C HIS A 48 -7.86 11.91 3.02
N TYR A 49 -6.56 12.15 3.11
CA TYR A 49 -5.52 11.28 2.58
C TYR A 49 -4.60 10.74 3.67
N ALA A 50 -4.32 9.44 3.57
CA ALA A 50 -3.16 8.82 4.21
C ALA A 50 -2.11 8.59 3.11
N HIS A 51 -1.03 9.36 3.14
CA HIS A 51 0.07 9.26 2.20
C HIS A 51 1.15 8.34 2.75
N VAL A 52 1.56 7.39 1.92
CA VAL A 52 2.61 6.41 2.23
C VAL A 52 3.84 6.75 1.39
N ASP A 53 4.85 7.34 2.01
CA ASP A 53 6.09 7.68 1.30
C ASP A 53 6.96 6.43 1.15
N CYS A 54 7.19 6.02 -0.10
CA CYS A 54 7.88 4.78 -0.45
C CYS A 54 9.32 5.06 -0.90
N PRO A 55 10.29 4.25 -0.45
CA PRO A 55 11.69 4.46 -0.81
C PRO A 55 11.94 4.15 -2.29
N GLY A 56 12.62 5.07 -3.00
CA GLY A 56 12.89 4.93 -4.44
C GLY A 56 14.21 4.23 -4.80
N HIS A 57 15.05 3.92 -3.81
CA HIS A 57 16.35 3.29 -4.03
C HIS A 57 16.19 1.78 -4.26
N ALA A 58 16.94 1.22 -5.22
CA ALA A 58 16.83 -0.19 -5.67
C ALA A 58 16.87 -1.21 -4.50
N ASP A 59 17.70 -0.97 -3.50
CA ASP A 59 17.83 -1.85 -2.33
C ASP A 59 16.57 -1.91 -1.43
N TYR A 60 15.69 -0.92 -1.53
CA TYR A 60 14.51 -0.76 -0.67
C TYR A 60 13.18 -0.86 -1.44
N VAL A 61 13.21 -1.14 -2.74
CA VAL A 61 12.02 -1.41 -3.57
C VAL A 61 11.16 -2.55 -2.99
N LYS A 62 11.77 -3.49 -2.26
CA LYS A 62 11.05 -4.56 -1.54
C LYS A 62 10.08 -4.04 -0.48
N ASN A 63 10.36 -2.88 0.14
CA ASN A 63 9.46 -2.24 1.09
C ASN A 63 8.30 -1.52 0.36
N MET A 64 8.51 -1.09 -0.89
CA MET A 64 7.45 -0.52 -1.73
C MET A 64 6.35 -1.55 -2.02
N ILE A 65 6.68 -2.83 -2.25
CA ILE A 65 5.67 -3.89 -2.52
C ILE A 65 4.64 -3.99 -1.37
N THR A 66 5.11 -3.95 -0.12
CA THR A 66 4.23 -4.00 1.06
C THR A 66 3.37 -2.76 1.23
N GLY A 67 3.88 -1.57 0.87
CA GLY A 67 3.11 -0.31 0.94
C GLY A 67 2.14 -0.15 -0.22
N ALA A 68 2.56 -0.50 -1.45
CA ALA A 68 1.80 -0.35 -2.67
C ALA A 68 0.58 -1.29 -2.75
N ALA A 69 0.63 -2.44 -2.08
CA ALA A 69 -0.53 -3.32 -1.92
C ALA A 69 -1.71 -2.65 -1.18
N GLN A 70 -1.45 -1.59 -0.40
CA GLN A 70 -2.47 -0.84 0.34
C GLN A 70 -2.95 0.42 -0.40
N MET A 71 -2.33 0.78 -1.54
CA MET A 71 -2.54 2.06 -2.22
C MET A 71 -3.80 2.05 -3.09
N ASP A 72 -4.72 2.98 -2.79
CA ASP A 72 -5.89 3.27 -3.64
C ASP A 72 -5.53 4.13 -4.87
N GLY A 73 -4.29 4.61 -4.94
CA GLY A 73 -3.70 5.33 -6.06
C GLY A 73 -2.26 5.74 -5.75
N ALA A 74 -1.45 6.05 -6.76
CA ALA A 74 -0.05 6.43 -6.60
C ALA A 74 0.29 7.78 -7.24
N ILE A 75 1.24 8.50 -6.66
CA ILE A 75 1.88 9.66 -7.26
C ILE A 75 3.28 9.25 -7.72
N LEU A 76 3.51 9.18 -9.04
CA LEU A 76 4.81 8.89 -9.61
C LEU A 76 5.60 10.20 -9.76
N VAL A 77 6.69 10.35 -9.01
CA VAL A 77 7.56 11.51 -9.12
C VAL A 77 8.72 11.19 -10.04
N VAL A 78 8.92 12.01 -11.08
CA VAL A 78 10.03 11.88 -12.03
C VAL A 78 10.72 13.22 -12.15
N ALA A 79 12.04 13.25 -12.16
CA ALA A 79 12.78 14.48 -12.31
C ALA A 79 12.91 14.86 -13.79
N ALA A 80 12.60 16.10 -14.14
CA ALA A 80 12.60 16.61 -15.50
C ALA A 80 14.00 16.62 -16.14
N ASP A 81 15.04 16.83 -15.32
CA ASP A 81 16.44 16.84 -15.71
C ASP A 81 17.00 15.44 -16.02
N ASP A 82 16.45 14.40 -15.37
CA ASP A 82 16.92 13.02 -15.50
C ASP A 82 16.03 12.17 -16.43
N GLY A 83 14.74 12.47 -16.51
CA GLY A 83 13.74 11.68 -17.23
C GLY A 83 13.46 10.31 -16.58
N PRO A 84 12.80 9.38 -17.30
CA PRO A 84 12.44 8.07 -16.79
C PRO A 84 13.65 7.12 -16.62
N MET A 85 14.10 6.98 -15.37
CA MET A 85 15.21 6.10 -14.97
C MET A 85 14.79 4.64 -14.80
N SER A 86 15.75 3.73 -14.59
CA SER A 86 15.49 2.30 -14.34
C SER A 86 14.47 2.06 -13.22
N GLN A 87 14.59 2.82 -12.13
CA GLN A 87 13.72 2.72 -10.96
C GLN A 87 12.29 3.19 -11.28
N THR A 88 12.12 4.18 -12.16
CA THR A 88 10.81 4.61 -12.64
C THR A 88 10.08 3.45 -13.32
N ARG A 89 10.79 2.69 -14.15
CA ARG A 89 10.24 1.51 -14.85
C ARG A 89 9.85 0.42 -13.85
N GLU A 90 10.72 0.16 -12.89
CA GLU A 90 10.50 -0.83 -11.85
C GLU A 90 9.28 -0.49 -10.98
N HIS A 91 9.14 0.78 -10.55
CA HIS A 91 7.97 1.19 -9.76
C HIS A 91 6.66 1.13 -10.53
N ILE A 92 6.65 1.52 -11.82
CA ILE A 92 5.43 1.39 -12.65
C ILE A 92 5.04 -0.08 -12.77
N LEU A 93 6.00 -0.95 -13.05
CA LEU A 93 5.76 -2.39 -13.15
C LEU A 93 5.24 -2.96 -11.84
N LEU A 94 5.87 -2.66 -10.71
CA LEU A 94 5.45 -3.16 -9.40
C LEU A 94 4.09 -2.62 -9.01
N ALA A 95 3.81 -1.33 -9.25
CA ALA A 95 2.50 -0.73 -9.04
C ALA A 95 1.43 -1.46 -9.87
N ARG A 96 1.75 -1.89 -11.09
CA ARG A 96 0.84 -2.72 -11.89
C ARG A 96 0.64 -4.11 -11.28
N GLN A 97 1.71 -4.76 -10.84
CA GLN A 97 1.66 -6.12 -10.28
C GLN A 97 0.88 -6.18 -8.96
N VAL A 98 1.01 -5.16 -8.11
CA VAL A 98 0.18 -5.01 -6.90
C VAL A 98 -1.18 -4.35 -7.19
N ASN A 99 -1.46 -4.04 -8.46
CA ASN A 99 -2.73 -3.54 -8.98
C ASN A 99 -3.18 -2.24 -8.32
N VAL A 100 -2.27 -1.27 -8.25
CA VAL A 100 -2.63 0.13 -7.99
C VAL A 100 -3.59 0.58 -9.10
N PRO A 101 -4.81 1.05 -8.76
CA PRO A 101 -5.88 1.23 -9.74
C PRO A 101 -5.69 2.47 -10.62
N ALA A 102 -5.06 3.52 -10.10
CA ALA A 102 -4.81 4.78 -10.80
C ALA A 102 -3.50 5.41 -10.35
N MET A 103 -2.90 6.20 -11.23
CA MET A 103 -1.64 6.89 -10.98
C MET A 103 -1.71 8.32 -11.53
N VAL A 104 -1.11 9.26 -10.84
CA VAL A 104 -0.86 10.63 -11.30
C VAL A 104 0.65 10.84 -11.33
N VAL A 105 1.17 11.57 -12.32
CA VAL A 105 2.61 11.85 -12.43
C VAL A 105 2.89 13.29 -12.02
N TYR A 106 3.97 13.48 -11.26
CA TYR A 106 4.53 14.79 -10.98
C TYR A 106 5.93 14.87 -11.60
N LEU A 107 6.06 15.63 -12.68
CA LEU A 107 7.33 15.93 -13.34
C LEU A 107 8.01 17.06 -12.56
N ASN A 108 8.88 16.68 -11.63
CA ASN A 108 9.54 17.54 -10.67
C ASN A 108 10.83 18.17 -11.23
N LYS A 109 11.38 19.17 -10.54
CA LYS A 109 12.62 19.89 -10.90
C LYS A 109 12.55 20.61 -12.26
N VAL A 110 11.38 21.08 -12.67
CA VAL A 110 11.28 21.88 -13.92
C VAL A 110 12.06 23.19 -13.85
N ASP A 111 12.39 23.68 -12.64
CA ASP A 111 13.25 24.84 -12.44
C ASP A 111 14.71 24.61 -12.83
N MET A 112 15.11 23.37 -13.10
CA MET A 112 16.45 22.99 -13.57
C MET A 112 16.52 22.82 -15.09
N VAL A 113 15.39 22.93 -15.80
CA VAL A 113 15.29 22.69 -17.24
C VAL A 113 14.70 23.93 -17.92
N ASP A 114 15.55 24.63 -18.68
CA ASP A 114 15.16 25.86 -19.39
C ASP A 114 14.50 25.60 -20.76
N ASP A 115 14.59 24.37 -21.27
CA ASP A 115 14.11 23.98 -22.60
C ASP A 115 12.75 23.26 -22.54
N GLU A 116 11.71 23.92 -23.05
CA GLU A 116 10.35 23.40 -23.11
C GLU A 116 10.24 22.16 -24.02
N GLU A 117 11.04 22.07 -25.09
CA GLU A 117 11.04 20.90 -25.98
C GLU A 117 11.56 19.65 -25.26
N LEU A 118 12.52 19.82 -24.33
CA LEU A 118 13.02 18.72 -23.51
C LEU A 118 11.97 18.22 -22.52
N LEU A 119 11.20 19.14 -21.90
CA LEU A 119 10.10 18.78 -21.00
C LEU A 119 9.02 17.98 -21.74
N ASP A 120 8.66 18.42 -22.94
CA ASP A 120 7.70 17.72 -23.80
C ASP A 120 8.21 16.33 -24.20
N LEU A 121 9.49 16.21 -24.53
CA LEU A 121 10.11 14.92 -24.85
C LEU A 121 10.07 13.96 -23.65
N VAL A 122 10.43 14.43 -22.45
CA VAL A 122 10.39 13.61 -21.23
C VAL A 122 8.95 13.18 -20.92
N GLU A 123 7.99 14.07 -21.10
CA GLU A 123 6.57 13.73 -20.93
C GLU A 123 6.14 12.63 -21.92
N MET A 124 6.51 12.75 -23.20
CA MET A 124 6.23 11.73 -24.21
C MET A 124 6.82 10.38 -23.83
N GLU A 125 8.09 10.34 -23.41
CA GLU A 125 8.74 9.10 -22.97
C GLU A 125 8.03 8.48 -21.76
N LEU A 126 7.53 9.29 -20.83
CA LEU A 126 6.77 8.82 -19.68
C LEU A 126 5.42 8.22 -20.09
N ARG A 127 4.71 8.85 -21.02
CA ARG A 127 3.43 8.32 -21.54
C ARG A 127 3.64 6.98 -22.23
N GLU A 128 4.66 6.86 -23.08
CA GLU A 128 5.02 5.60 -23.72
C GLU A 128 5.37 4.51 -22.70
N LEU A 129 6.12 4.88 -21.65
CA LEU A 129 6.50 3.94 -20.59
C LEU A 129 5.29 3.44 -19.79
N LEU A 130 4.36 4.34 -19.44
CA LEU A 130 3.11 3.99 -18.75
C LEU A 130 2.25 3.06 -19.62
N THR A 131 2.08 3.40 -20.90
CA THR A 131 1.35 2.57 -21.88
C THR A 131 1.98 1.19 -22.03
N LYS A 132 3.32 1.11 -22.10
CA LYS A 132 4.05 -0.17 -22.18
C LYS A 132 3.74 -1.10 -21.01
N TYR A 133 3.50 -0.57 -19.81
CA TYR A 133 3.17 -1.35 -18.62
C TYR A 133 1.66 -1.42 -18.33
N ASN A 134 0.82 -1.20 -19.35
CA ASN A 134 -0.64 -1.32 -19.30
C ASN A 134 -1.34 -0.32 -18.35
N PHE A 135 -0.75 0.86 -18.17
CA PHE A 135 -1.47 2.03 -17.66
C PHE A 135 -1.97 2.89 -18.83
N PRO A 136 -3.05 3.67 -18.66
CA PRO A 136 -3.55 4.57 -19.71
C PRO A 136 -2.64 5.81 -19.81
N GLY A 137 -1.47 5.67 -20.42
CA GLY A 137 -0.43 6.71 -20.45
C GLY A 137 -0.90 8.03 -21.04
N ASP A 138 -1.81 8.01 -22.02
CA ASP A 138 -2.36 9.22 -22.63
C ASP A 138 -3.38 9.95 -21.73
N ASP A 139 -4.08 9.22 -20.84
CA ASP A 139 -5.12 9.78 -19.98
C ASP A 139 -4.59 10.19 -18.59
N ILE A 140 -3.43 9.66 -18.17
CA ILE A 140 -2.83 9.97 -16.88
C ILE A 140 -2.44 11.46 -16.83
N PRO A 141 -2.88 12.21 -15.79
CA PRO A 141 -2.43 13.57 -15.57
C PRO A 141 -0.94 13.61 -15.26
N ILE A 142 -0.21 14.48 -15.95
CA ILE A 142 1.20 14.77 -15.71
C ILE A 142 1.31 16.24 -15.34
N ILE A 143 1.64 16.53 -14.09
CA ILE A 143 1.76 17.89 -13.58
C ILE A 143 3.22 18.27 -13.50
N ARG A 144 3.57 19.40 -14.12
CA ARG A 144 4.94 19.93 -14.21
C ARG A 144 5.18 20.92 -13.07
N GLY A 145 6.26 20.76 -12.32
CA GLY A 145 6.53 21.64 -11.20
C GLY A 145 7.87 21.44 -10.51
N SER A 146 8.08 22.21 -9.44
CA SER A 146 9.24 22.17 -8.57
C SER A 146 8.79 22.15 -7.12
N ALA A 147 8.87 20.97 -6.51
CA ALA A 147 8.60 20.82 -5.09
C ALA A 147 9.58 21.65 -4.23
N LEU A 148 10.80 21.90 -4.71
CA LEU A 148 11.77 22.76 -4.04
C LEU A 148 11.33 24.24 -4.10
N ALA A 149 10.91 24.73 -5.27
CA ALA A 149 10.39 26.09 -5.39
C ALA A 149 9.15 26.32 -4.49
N ALA A 150 8.29 25.31 -4.34
CA ALA A 150 7.18 25.33 -3.38
C ALA A 150 7.67 25.40 -1.92
N MET A 151 8.72 24.66 -1.57
CA MET A 151 9.32 24.67 -0.23
C MET A 151 10.06 25.98 0.09
N GLU A 152 10.62 26.66 -0.91
CA GLU A 152 11.38 27.91 -0.74
C GLU A 152 10.52 29.17 -0.94
N ASP A 153 9.25 29.03 -1.34
CA ASP A 153 8.37 30.15 -1.74
C ASP A 153 9.00 31.03 -2.84
N ARG A 154 9.80 30.41 -3.73
CA ARG A 154 10.60 31.11 -4.74
C ARG A 154 9.80 31.49 -5.99
N ASP A 155 8.96 30.58 -6.46
CA ASP A 155 8.12 30.76 -7.65
C ASP A 155 6.77 30.07 -7.42
N PRO A 156 5.66 30.82 -7.31
CA PRO A 156 4.34 30.24 -7.10
C PRO A 156 3.83 29.38 -8.26
N GLU A 157 4.17 29.69 -9.52
CA GLU A 157 3.60 28.99 -10.69
C GLU A 157 4.11 27.55 -10.75
N ILE A 158 5.44 27.40 -10.78
CA ILE A 158 6.06 26.06 -10.77
C ILE A 158 6.09 25.45 -9.37
N GLY A 159 5.94 26.26 -8.30
CA GLY A 159 5.99 25.82 -6.91
C GLY A 159 4.61 25.52 -6.32
N ALA A 160 4.03 26.48 -5.60
CA ALA A 160 2.80 26.24 -4.83
C ALA A 160 1.59 25.88 -5.70
N ASN A 161 1.42 26.52 -6.87
CA ASN A 161 0.31 26.29 -7.78
C ASN A 161 0.39 24.90 -8.42
N SER A 162 1.58 24.43 -8.81
CA SER A 162 1.75 23.07 -9.35
C SER A 162 1.43 21.99 -8.32
N ILE A 163 1.70 22.22 -7.03
CA ILE A 163 1.30 21.29 -5.95
C ILE A 163 -0.22 21.28 -5.75
N LEU A 164 -0.88 22.44 -5.83
CA LEU A 164 -2.34 22.51 -5.79
C LEU A 164 -2.98 21.82 -7.01
N GLU A 165 -2.40 22.00 -8.20
CA GLU A 165 -2.82 21.32 -9.42
C GLU A 165 -2.62 19.80 -9.33
N LEU A 166 -1.50 19.35 -8.78
CA LEU A 166 -1.25 17.94 -8.47
C LEU A 166 -2.34 17.38 -7.57
N MET A 167 -2.65 18.07 -6.47
CA MET A 167 -3.68 17.59 -5.54
C MET A 167 -5.09 17.60 -6.14
N LYS A 168 -5.38 18.57 -7.00
CA LYS A 168 -6.62 18.58 -7.78
C LYS A 168 -6.68 17.40 -8.76
N ALA A 169 -5.58 17.10 -9.47
CA ALA A 169 -5.52 15.94 -10.35
C ALA A 169 -5.68 14.63 -9.57
N VAL A 170 -5.12 14.54 -8.36
CA VAL A 170 -5.32 13.40 -7.45
C VAL A 170 -6.79 13.28 -7.00
N ASP A 171 -7.46 14.39 -6.68
CA ASP A 171 -8.89 14.41 -6.38
C ASP A 171 -9.74 13.96 -7.58
N ASP A 172 -9.45 14.47 -8.78
CA ASP A 172 -10.28 14.25 -9.96
C ASP A 172 -10.03 12.88 -10.61
N TYR A 173 -8.78 12.43 -10.67
CA TYR A 173 -8.37 11.26 -11.46
C TYR A 173 -8.29 9.97 -10.66
N ILE A 174 -7.77 10.02 -9.42
CA ILE A 174 -7.72 8.82 -8.58
C ILE A 174 -9.14 8.56 -8.07
N PRO A 175 -9.77 7.43 -8.43
CA PRO A 175 -11.14 7.16 -8.01
C PRO A 175 -11.17 7.00 -6.50
N THR A 176 -12.19 7.57 -5.86
CA THR A 176 -12.47 7.17 -4.47
C THR A 176 -12.71 5.67 -4.46
N PRO A 177 -11.93 4.88 -3.70
CA PRO A 177 -12.12 3.45 -3.65
C PRO A 177 -13.56 3.16 -3.26
N LYS A 178 -14.24 2.32 -4.04
CA LYS A 178 -15.57 1.84 -3.65
C LYS A 178 -15.39 1.05 -2.38
N ARG A 179 -15.79 1.65 -1.26
CA ARG A 179 -15.86 0.96 0.02
C ARG A 179 -16.88 -0.16 -0.14
N ASP A 180 -16.45 -1.38 0.08
CA ASP A 180 -17.30 -2.57 0.01
C ASP A 180 -18.18 -2.68 1.27
N LEU A 181 -19.01 -1.65 1.50
CA LEU A 181 -19.80 -1.50 2.74
C LEU A 181 -20.88 -2.58 2.88
N ASP A 182 -21.40 -3.07 1.76
CA ASP A 182 -22.46 -4.07 1.71
C ASP A 182 -21.93 -5.52 1.87
N LYS A 183 -20.61 -5.71 1.88
CA LYS A 183 -19.98 -7.01 2.10
C LYS A 183 -19.92 -7.35 3.59
N ASP A 184 -19.71 -8.63 3.88
CA ASP A 184 -19.51 -9.08 5.25
C ASP A 184 -18.24 -8.48 5.84
N PHE A 185 -18.34 -8.00 7.09
CA PHE A 185 -17.24 -7.33 7.79
C PHE A 185 -15.98 -8.20 7.83
N LEU A 186 -14.84 -7.61 7.47
CA LEU A 186 -13.52 -8.21 7.61
C LEU A 186 -12.47 -7.11 7.85
N MET A 187 -11.63 -7.30 8.87
CA MET A 187 -10.52 -6.43 9.21
C MET A 187 -9.29 -7.29 9.53
N PRO A 188 -8.23 -7.29 8.72
CA PRO A 188 -6.97 -7.91 9.08
C PRO A 188 -6.32 -7.20 10.28
N ILE A 189 -5.72 -8.00 11.17
CA ILE A 189 -5.09 -7.50 12.38
C ILE A 189 -3.64 -7.15 12.07
N GLU A 190 -3.29 -5.87 12.29
CA GLU A 190 -1.95 -5.33 12.11
C GLU A 190 -1.16 -5.34 13.42
N ASP A 191 -1.81 -4.95 14.51
CA ASP A 191 -1.22 -4.96 15.85
C ASP A 191 -2.29 -5.24 16.90
N VAL A 192 -1.83 -5.59 18.10
CA VAL A 192 -2.66 -5.86 19.24
C VAL A 192 -2.12 -5.03 20.40
N PHE A 193 -3.00 -4.59 21.30
CA PHE A 193 -2.67 -3.87 22.53
C PHE A 193 -3.52 -4.41 23.67
N THR A 194 -3.03 -4.23 24.89
CA THR A 194 -3.82 -4.51 26.09
C THR A 194 -3.96 -3.22 26.86
N ILE A 195 -5.19 -2.74 27.03
CA ILE A 195 -5.48 -1.56 27.83
C ILE A 195 -5.89 -2.03 29.22
N THR A 196 -5.09 -1.68 30.22
CA THR A 196 -5.36 -2.02 31.62
C THR A 196 -6.77 -1.57 32.01
N GLY A 197 -7.59 -2.52 32.48
CA GLY A 197 -8.97 -2.27 32.90
C GLY A 197 -10.01 -2.17 31.79
N ARG A 198 -9.63 -2.21 30.50
CA ARG A 198 -10.57 -2.28 29.37
C ARG A 198 -10.54 -3.61 28.63
N GLY A 199 -9.35 -4.18 28.41
CA GLY A 199 -9.18 -5.46 27.71
C GLY A 199 -8.24 -5.37 26.51
N THR A 200 -8.35 -6.34 25.61
CA THR A 200 -7.51 -6.45 24.41
C THR A 200 -8.12 -5.66 23.26
N VAL A 201 -7.31 -4.77 22.69
CA VAL A 201 -7.63 -3.98 21.50
C VAL A 201 -6.83 -4.52 20.33
N VAL A 202 -7.47 -4.77 19.21
CA VAL A 202 -6.80 -5.12 17.95
C VAL A 202 -6.92 -3.95 16.99
N THR A 203 -5.86 -3.63 16.26
CA THR A 203 -5.85 -2.52 15.30
C THR A 203 -5.67 -3.03 13.88
N GLY A 204 -6.30 -2.33 12.94
CA GLY A 204 -6.11 -2.55 11.51
C GLY A 204 -7.02 -1.65 10.67
N ARG A 205 -6.78 -1.68 9.36
CA ARG A 205 -7.68 -1.11 8.37
C ARG A 205 -8.83 -2.08 8.10
N ILE A 206 -10.07 -1.61 8.10
CA ILE A 206 -11.22 -2.44 7.70
C ILE A 206 -11.16 -2.65 6.19
N ASP A 207 -11.02 -3.89 5.73
CA ASP A 207 -10.96 -4.26 4.32
C ASP A 207 -12.35 -4.12 3.67
N GLN A 208 -13.38 -4.64 4.33
CA GLN A 208 -14.75 -4.68 3.80
C GLN A 208 -15.80 -4.69 4.93
N GLY A 209 -17.03 -4.31 4.56
CA GLY A 209 -18.18 -4.26 5.45
C GLY A 209 -18.14 -3.14 6.50
N VAL A 210 -18.98 -3.30 7.51
CA VAL A 210 -19.15 -2.37 8.64
C VAL A 210 -19.19 -3.18 9.93
N VAL A 211 -18.54 -2.68 10.98
CA VAL A 211 -18.64 -3.21 12.34
C VAL A 211 -19.20 -2.15 13.27
N LYS A 212 -20.19 -2.53 14.08
CA LYS A 212 -20.77 -1.68 15.11
C LYS A 212 -20.41 -2.16 16.50
N VAL A 213 -20.46 -1.23 17.46
CA VAL A 213 -20.35 -1.60 18.87
C VAL A 213 -21.49 -2.58 19.22
N GLN A 214 -21.14 -3.64 19.95
CA GLN A 214 -21.93 -4.83 20.28
C GLN A 214 -22.12 -5.87 19.16
N ASP A 215 -21.52 -5.70 17.98
CA ASP A 215 -21.55 -6.75 16.98
C ASP A 215 -20.78 -8.00 17.43
N LYS A 216 -21.33 -9.16 17.09
CA LYS A 216 -20.61 -10.44 17.22
C LYS A 216 -19.62 -10.55 16.08
N VAL A 217 -18.39 -10.94 16.40
CA VAL A 217 -17.30 -11.11 15.44
C VAL A 217 -16.53 -12.39 15.74
N GLU A 218 -15.77 -12.88 14.77
CA GLU A 218 -14.86 -14.02 14.92
C GLU A 218 -13.42 -13.63 14.67
N LEU A 219 -12.53 -14.16 15.49
CA LEU A 219 -11.10 -14.16 15.25
C LEU A 219 -10.76 -15.38 14.42
N VAL A 220 -10.23 -15.19 13.21
CA VAL A 220 -10.00 -16.26 12.23
C VAL A 220 -8.56 -16.24 11.74
N GLY A 221 -7.95 -17.43 11.67
CA GLY A 221 -6.58 -17.63 11.18
C GLY A 221 -5.58 -17.93 12.30
N ILE A 222 -4.49 -18.61 11.94
CA ILE A 222 -3.35 -19.08 12.73
C ILE A 222 -3.73 -20.05 13.87
N THR A 223 -4.66 -19.67 14.72
CA THR A 223 -5.20 -20.44 15.85
C THR A 223 -6.65 -20.87 15.60
N GLU A 224 -7.24 -21.57 16.57
CA GLU A 224 -8.64 -22.00 16.51
C GLU A 224 -9.59 -20.79 16.50
N THR A 225 -10.56 -20.80 15.57
CA THR A 225 -11.54 -19.72 15.45
C THR A 225 -12.31 -19.51 16.73
N ARG A 226 -12.39 -18.25 17.19
CA ARG A 226 -13.13 -17.87 18.40
C ARG A 226 -14.11 -16.75 18.12
N SER A 227 -15.34 -16.91 18.58
CA SER A 227 -16.34 -15.85 18.56
C SER A 227 -16.20 -14.93 19.77
N THR A 228 -16.36 -13.63 19.55
CA THR A 228 -16.35 -12.59 20.58
C THR A 228 -17.34 -11.48 20.21
N VAL A 229 -17.36 -10.40 20.98
CA VAL A 229 -18.19 -9.21 20.75
C VAL A 229 -17.27 -7.99 20.68
N CYS A 230 -17.42 -7.19 19.62
CA CYS A 230 -16.82 -5.87 19.54
C CYS A 230 -17.50 -4.95 20.56
N THR A 231 -16.77 -4.48 21.56
CA THR A 231 -17.31 -3.65 22.65
C THR A 231 -16.96 -2.17 22.54
N GLY A 232 -16.10 -1.83 21.59
CA GLY A 232 -15.72 -0.45 21.30
C GLY A 232 -15.02 -0.37 19.95
N VAL A 233 -15.31 0.69 19.22
CA VAL A 233 -14.60 1.09 18.01
C VAL A 233 -13.95 2.44 18.30
N GLU A 234 -12.65 2.55 18.08
CA GLU A 234 -11.88 3.78 18.35
C GLU A 234 -11.05 4.15 17.12
N MET A 235 -11.09 5.42 16.72
CA MET A 235 -10.24 5.98 15.68
C MET A 235 -9.58 7.26 16.23
N PHE A 236 -8.26 7.35 16.22
CA PHE A 236 -7.50 8.51 16.72
C PHE A 236 -7.92 9.00 18.12
N ARG A 237 -8.10 8.08 19.09
CA ARG A 237 -8.56 8.38 20.46
C ARG A 237 -9.98 8.93 20.57
N LYS A 238 -10.76 8.84 19.50
CA LYS A 238 -12.20 9.17 19.48
C LYS A 238 -13.00 7.88 19.45
N LEU A 239 -13.99 7.79 20.33
CA LEU A 239 -14.94 6.68 20.36
C LEU A 239 -15.95 6.86 19.24
N MET A 240 -16.21 5.79 18.50
CA MET A 240 -17.14 5.73 17.38
C MET A 240 -18.24 4.70 17.69
N GLU A 241 -19.43 4.89 17.13
CA GLU A 241 -20.51 3.90 17.21
C GLU A 241 -20.32 2.75 16.22
N GLU A 242 -19.65 3.02 15.11
CA GLU A 242 -19.32 2.06 14.06
C GLU A 242 -18.01 2.42 13.35
N GLY A 243 -17.41 1.42 12.69
CA GLY A 243 -16.29 1.58 11.76
C GLY A 243 -16.64 0.90 10.45
N GLN A 244 -16.18 1.46 9.34
CA GLN A 244 -16.52 0.99 8.00
C GLN A 244 -15.28 0.74 7.14
N ALA A 245 -15.43 -0.01 6.04
CA ALA A 245 -14.35 -0.27 5.09
C ALA A 245 -13.56 1.01 4.75
N GLY A 246 -12.24 0.90 4.78
CA GLY A 246 -11.27 1.98 4.60
C GLY A 246 -10.81 2.67 5.90
N ASP A 247 -11.53 2.52 7.00
CA ASP A 247 -11.20 3.15 8.27
C ASP A 247 -10.07 2.40 9.00
N ASN A 248 -9.09 3.13 9.53
CA ASN A 248 -8.07 2.61 10.44
C ASN A 248 -8.59 2.69 11.89
N VAL A 249 -8.91 1.56 12.50
CA VAL A 249 -9.59 1.52 13.81
C VAL A 249 -8.90 0.60 14.80
N GLY A 250 -9.11 0.87 16.09
CA GLY A 250 -8.91 -0.07 17.18
C GLY A 250 -10.25 -0.67 17.62
N LEU A 251 -10.35 -2.00 17.64
CA LEU A 251 -11.51 -2.74 18.11
C LEU A 251 -11.24 -3.35 19.48
N LEU A 252 -12.05 -3.00 20.48
CA LEU A 252 -11.98 -3.59 21.81
C LEU A 252 -12.80 -4.90 21.84
N LEU A 253 -12.16 -6.04 22.09
CA LEU A 253 -12.81 -7.35 22.03
C LEU A 253 -13.10 -7.91 23.43
N ARG A 254 -14.32 -8.42 23.63
CA ARG A 254 -14.76 -8.94 24.93
C ARG A 254 -14.14 -10.30 25.24
N GLY A 255 -13.48 -10.41 26.39
CA GLY A 255 -13.01 -11.70 26.91
C GLY A 255 -11.94 -12.37 26.06
N ILE A 256 -11.23 -11.58 25.25
CA ILE A 256 -10.06 -12.01 24.48
C ILE A 256 -8.81 -11.59 25.25
N GLU A 257 -7.92 -12.53 25.54
CA GLU A 257 -6.61 -12.23 26.10
C GLU A 257 -5.59 -11.97 24.98
N ARG A 258 -4.47 -11.32 25.31
CA ARG A 258 -3.40 -11.07 24.33
C ARG A 258 -2.85 -12.36 23.72
N THR A 259 -2.91 -13.48 24.43
CA THR A 259 -2.45 -14.78 23.93
C THR A 259 -3.41 -15.46 22.98
N ASP A 260 -4.67 -15.00 22.90
CA ASP A 260 -5.69 -15.56 22.01
C ASP A 260 -5.71 -14.89 20.63
N VAL A 261 -4.92 -13.83 20.43
CA VAL A 261 -4.95 -13.03 19.21
C VAL A 261 -3.58 -12.49 18.86
N GLU A 262 -3.24 -12.57 17.57
CA GLU A 262 -1.97 -12.10 17.05
C GLU A 262 -2.10 -11.46 15.66
N ARG A 263 -1.04 -10.76 15.26
CA ARG A 263 -0.92 -10.20 13.91
C ARG A 263 -1.01 -11.31 12.86
N GLY A 264 -1.69 -11.02 11.76
CA GLY A 264 -1.93 -11.98 10.68
C GLY A 264 -3.20 -12.81 10.85
N MET A 265 -3.91 -12.68 11.97
CA MET A 265 -5.32 -13.09 12.07
C MET A 265 -6.22 -12.00 11.46
N VAL A 266 -7.50 -12.33 11.25
CA VAL A 266 -8.53 -11.37 10.86
C VAL A 266 -9.66 -11.35 11.89
N VAL A 267 -10.28 -10.18 12.08
CA VAL A 267 -11.60 -10.05 12.72
C VAL A 267 -12.64 -10.05 11.61
N ALA A 268 -13.60 -10.96 11.65
CA ALA A 268 -14.61 -11.09 10.60
C ALA A 268 -16.02 -11.26 11.15
N LYS A 269 -17.03 -11.05 10.31
CA LYS A 269 -18.41 -11.43 10.62
C LYS A 269 -18.47 -12.95 10.83
N PRO A 270 -19.23 -13.45 11.81
CA PRO A 270 -19.27 -14.88 12.10
C PRO A 270 -19.66 -15.72 10.89
N GLY A 271 -18.83 -16.72 10.56
CA GLY A 271 -19.02 -17.62 9.43
C GLY A 271 -18.85 -17.02 8.04
N SER A 272 -18.39 -15.77 7.90
CA SER A 272 -18.21 -15.15 6.58
C SER A 272 -16.90 -15.54 5.89
N ILE A 273 -15.90 -15.97 6.64
CA ILE A 273 -14.61 -16.45 6.12
C ILE A 273 -14.12 -17.62 6.97
N THR A 274 -13.50 -18.62 6.33
CA THR A 274 -12.93 -19.79 7.01
C THR A 274 -11.43 -19.87 6.83
N PRO A 275 -10.70 -20.46 7.78
CA PRO A 275 -9.26 -20.59 7.66
C PRO A 275 -8.90 -21.84 6.84
N HIS A 276 -7.93 -21.72 5.95
CA HIS A 276 -7.47 -22.79 5.05
C HIS A 276 -5.95 -22.97 5.12
N THR A 277 -5.46 -24.20 4.95
CA THR A 277 -4.03 -24.50 4.84
C THR A 277 -3.60 -24.85 3.42
N LYS A 278 -4.55 -25.21 2.55
CA LYS A 278 -4.28 -25.61 1.16
C LYS A 278 -5.03 -24.70 0.20
N PHE A 279 -4.34 -24.26 -0.84
CA PHE A 279 -4.94 -23.46 -1.88
C PHE A 279 -4.24 -23.71 -3.22
N GLU A 280 -4.95 -23.37 -4.30
CA GLU A 280 -4.43 -23.26 -5.64
C GLU A 280 -4.40 -21.77 -6.01
N GLY A 281 -3.34 -21.31 -6.66
CA GLY A 281 -3.19 -19.90 -7.02
C GLY A 281 -2.33 -19.71 -8.26
N GLU A 282 -2.64 -18.67 -9.03
CA GLU A 282 -1.81 -18.22 -10.14
C GLU A 282 -0.70 -17.30 -9.62
N VAL A 283 0.53 -17.56 -10.05
CA VAL A 283 1.71 -16.81 -9.61
C VAL A 283 2.55 -16.40 -10.81
N TYR A 284 2.89 -15.12 -10.84
CA TYR A 284 3.97 -14.59 -11.67
C TYR A 284 5.29 -14.64 -10.90
N VAL A 285 6.31 -15.28 -11.46
CA VAL A 285 7.63 -15.38 -10.83
C VAL A 285 8.49 -14.22 -11.29
N LEU A 286 8.83 -13.31 -10.39
CA LEU A 286 9.64 -12.14 -10.74
C LEU A 286 11.04 -12.55 -11.23
N THR A 287 11.47 -11.95 -12.33
CA THR A 287 12.82 -12.01 -12.90
C THR A 287 13.84 -11.33 -12.01
N LYS A 288 15.13 -11.52 -12.32
CA LYS A 288 16.23 -10.82 -11.63
C LYS A 288 16.08 -9.31 -11.74
N GLU A 289 15.73 -8.82 -12.93
CA GLU A 289 15.61 -7.40 -13.25
C GLU A 289 14.43 -6.74 -12.50
N GLU A 290 13.45 -7.53 -12.08
CA GLU A 290 12.30 -7.11 -11.27
C GLU A 290 12.53 -7.31 -9.76
N GLY A 291 13.77 -7.60 -9.33
CA GLY A 291 14.10 -7.83 -7.92
C GLY A 291 13.74 -9.21 -7.38
N GLY A 292 13.37 -10.14 -8.27
CA GLY A 292 12.99 -11.51 -7.98
C GLY A 292 14.16 -12.50 -7.96
N ARG A 293 13.96 -13.68 -8.55
CA ARG A 293 14.91 -14.79 -8.45
C ARG A 293 15.93 -14.78 -9.59
N HIS A 294 17.15 -15.24 -9.29
CA HIS A 294 18.19 -15.51 -10.30
C HIS A 294 18.13 -16.94 -10.85
N THR A 295 17.58 -17.86 -10.07
CA THR A 295 17.61 -19.30 -10.36
C THR A 295 16.20 -19.90 -10.29
N PRO A 296 15.95 -20.96 -11.07
CA PRO A 296 14.68 -21.66 -11.01
C PRO A 296 14.40 -22.26 -9.63
N PHE A 297 13.14 -22.61 -9.40
CA PHE A 297 12.73 -23.41 -8.25
C PHE A 297 11.93 -24.64 -8.71
N PHE A 298 11.81 -25.59 -7.79
CA PHE A 298 11.25 -26.92 -8.02
C PHE A 298 10.10 -27.18 -7.04
N THR A 299 9.31 -28.21 -7.31
CA THR A 299 8.31 -28.75 -6.37
C THR A 299 8.94 -29.00 -4.99
N GLY A 300 8.22 -28.63 -3.93
CA GLY A 300 8.70 -28.71 -2.55
C GLY A 300 9.48 -27.49 -2.08
N TYR A 301 9.60 -26.44 -2.89
CA TYR A 301 10.15 -25.16 -2.44
C TYR A 301 9.31 -24.59 -1.28
N ARG A 302 9.99 -24.08 -0.23
CA ARG A 302 9.36 -23.61 1.02
C ARG A 302 9.60 -22.12 1.27
N PRO A 303 8.93 -21.21 0.54
CA PRO A 303 9.03 -19.78 0.77
C PRO A 303 8.10 -19.28 1.90
N GLN A 304 8.18 -17.98 2.19
CA GLN A 304 7.17 -17.27 2.97
C GLN A 304 6.06 -16.75 2.06
N PHE A 305 4.82 -16.96 2.45
CA PHE A 305 3.63 -16.41 1.80
C PHE A 305 3.09 -15.25 2.60
N TYR A 306 2.69 -14.19 1.91
CA TYR A 306 2.12 -12.99 2.52
C TYR A 306 0.67 -12.82 2.07
N PHE A 307 -0.26 -12.86 3.01
CA PHE A 307 -1.68 -12.63 2.81
C PHE A 307 -2.12 -11.48 3.71
N ARG A 308 -2.54 -10.34 3.15
CA ARG A 308 -2.86 -9.13 3.94
C ARG A 308 -1.73 -8.81 4.94
N THR A 309 -1.98 -8.97 6.24
CA THR A 309 -1.02 -8.72 7.34
C THR A 309 -0.28 -9.98 7.81
N THR A 310 -0.67 -11.15 7.30
CA THR A 310 -0.12 -12.47 7.63
C THR A 310 1.13 -12.74 6.82
N ASP A 311 2.18 -13.22 7.48
CA ASP A 311 3.28 -13.95 6.87
C ASP A 311 3.32 -15.39 7.40
N VAL A 312 3.38 -16.37 6.50
CA VAL A 312 3.34 -17.79 6.87
C VAL A 312 4.18 -18.63 5.91
N THR A 313 4.93 -19.58 6.46
CA THR A 313 5.71 -20.49 5.63
C THR A 313 4.79 -21.51 4.98
N GLY A 314 5.00 -21.80 3.70
CA GLY A 314 4.30 -22.87 3.01
C GLY A 314 5.24 -23.67 2.14
N SER A 315 4.84 -24.88 1.76
CA SER A 315 5.44 -25.61 0.64
C SER A 315 4.59 -25.41 -0.60
N LEU A 316 5.21 -25.16 -1.75
CA LEU A 316 4.53 -25.13 -3.03
C LEU A 316 4.90 -26.33 -3.90
N ASN A 317 3.93 -26.78 -4.68
CA ASN A 317 4.05 -27.87 -5.64
C ASN A 317 3.66 -27.35 -7.03
N LEU A 318 4.45 -27.78 -8.03
CA LEU A 318 4.20 -27.47 -9.43
C LEU A 318 3.17 -28.45 -10.02
N PRO A 319 2.49 -28.08 -11.13
CA PRO A 319 1.60 -29.00 -11.83
C PRO A 319 2.33 -30.25 -12.33
N ASP A 320 1.59 -31.34 -12.49
CA ASP A 320 2.13 -32.58 -13.03
C ASP A 320 2.79 -32.35 -14.40
N GLY A 321 4.04 -32.80 -14.55
CA GLY A 321 4.83 -32.64 -15.77
C GLY A 321 5.68 -31.36 -15.84
N VAL A 322 5.57 -30.46 -14.86
CA VAL A 322 6.45 -29.27 -14.74
C VAL A 322 7.55 -29.56 -13.73
N GLU A 323 8.79 -29.73 -14.21
CA GLU A 323 9.92 -30.03 -13.33
C GLU A 323 10.45 -28.80 -12.60
N MET A 324 10.50 -27.64 -13.26
CA MET A 324 11.04 -26.40 -12.73
C MET A 324 10.31 -25.18 -13.29
N VAL A 325 10.34 -24.09 -12.55
CA VAL A 325 9.80 -22.79 -12.97
C VAL A 325 10.93 -21.79 -13.08
N MET A 326 10.98 -21.08 -14.20
CA MET A 326 11.98 -20.06 -14.46
C MET A 326 11.48 -18.68 -14.00
N PRO A 327 12.38 -17.77 -13.58
CA PRO A 327 12.02 -16.37 -13.39
C PRO A 327 11.45 -15.79 -14.69
N GLY A 328 10.30 -15.11 -14.62
CA GLY A 328 9.51 -14.57 -15.73
C GLY A 328 8.29 -15.41 -16.12
N ASP A 329 8.14 -16.62 -15.57
CA ASP A 329 7.01 -17.50 -15.89
C ASP A 329 5.74 -17.10 -15.12
N ASN A 330 4.59 -17.35 -15.76
CA ASN A 330 3.29 -17.41 -15.10
C ASN A 330 2.89 -18.86 -14.93
N ILE A 331 2.58 -19.28 -13.70
CA ILE A 331 2.31 -20.68 -13.38
C ILE A 331 1.21 -20.81 -12.32
N THR A 332 0.39 -21.84 -12.45
CA THR A 332 -0.53 -22.25 -11.40
C THR A 332 0.21 -23.15 -10.41
N ILE A 333 0.16 -22.83 -9.12
CA ILE A 333 0.77 -23.63 -8.05
C ILE A 333 -0.29 -24.15 -7.08
N THR A 334 -0.01 -25.28 -6.44
CA THR A 334 -0.71 -25.70 -5.23
C THR A 334 0.21 -25.50 -4.03
N ALA A 335 -0.27 -24.84 -2.98
CA ALA A 335 0.51 -24.61 -1.77
C ALA A 335 -0.15 -25.20 -0.51
N GLU A 336 0.69 -25.60 0.44
CA GLU A 336 0.32 -26.08 1.77
C GLU A 336 1.06 -25.26 2.85
N LEU A 337 0.30 -24.49 3.62
CA LEU A 337 0.78 -23.58 4.66
C LEU A 337 0.95 -24.31 6.00
N ILE A 338 1.93 -23.90 6.81
CA ILE A 338 2.18 -24.49 8.13
C ILE A 338 1.14 -24.09 9.19
N ALA A 339 0.34 -23.07 8.90
CA ALA A 339 -0.74 -22.57 9.76
C ALA A 339 -1.97 -22.23 8.91
N PRO A 340 -3.19 -22.37 9.47
CA PRO A 340 -4.43 -22.12 8.74
C PRO A 340 -4.67 -20.62 8.60
N ILE A 341 -4.84 -20.08 7.39
CA ILE A 341 -5.00 -18.64 7.13
C ILE A 341 -6.40 -18.33 6.63
N ALA A 342 -6.97 -17.20 7.06
CA ALA A 342 -8.26 -16.73 6.57
C ALA A 342 -8.14 -16.35 5.08
N MET A 343 -8.72 -17.17 4.20
CA MET A 343 -8.58 -17.04 2.76
C MET A 343 -9.93 -17.20 2.06
N ASP A 344 -10.14 -16.40 1.02
CA ASP A 344 -11.24 -16.53 0.07
C ASP A 344 -10.68 -16.67 -1.34
N LYS A 345 -11.53 -17.07 -2.28
CA LYS A 345 -11.17 -17.09 -3.70
C LYS A 345 -10.74 -15.69 -4.15
N GLU A 346 -9.78 -15.64 -5.06
CA GLU A 346 -9.24 -14.39 -5.64
C GLU A 346 -8.44 -13.51 -4.66
N LEU A 347 -8.21 -13.98 -3.42
CA LEU A 347 -7.30 -13.30 -2.50
C LEU A 347 -5.88 -13.26 -3.10
N ARG A 348 -5.37 -12.04 -3.25
CA ARG A 348 -4.00 -11.82 -3.72
C ARG A 348 -3.00 -12.09 -2.61
N PHE A 349 -1.81 -12.54 -3.00
CA PHE A 349 -0.72 -12.86 -2.09
C PHE A 349 0.63 -12.59 -2.76
N ALA A 350 1.67 -12.47 -1.95
CA ALA A 350 3.06 -12.41 -2.41
C ALA A 350 3.87 -13.59 -1.85
N ILE A 351 4.94 -13.96 -2.54
CA ILE A 351 5.88 -15.01 -2.13
C ILE A 351 7.28 -14.40 -1.99
N ARG A 352 7.96 -14.66 -0.87
CA ARG A 352 9.34 -14.21 -0.62
C ARG A 352 10.29 -15.33 -0.23
#